data_AF-A0A923ZAS7-F1
#
_entry.id   AF-A0A923ZAS7-F1
#
_cell.length_a   1.000
_cell.length_b   1.000
_cell.length_c   1.000
_cell.angle_alpha   90.00
_cell.angle_beta   90.00
_cell.angle_gamma   90.00
#
_symmetry.space_group_name_H-M   'P 1'
#
loop_
_entity.id
_entity.type
_entity.pdbx_description
1 polymer ?
#
loop_
_entity_poly.entity_id
_entity_poly.type
_entity_poly.pdbx_seq_one_letter_code
_entity_poly.pdbx_strand_id
1 'polypeptide(L)' 'MTQMSKQKQILGLLGWLGLAFAASAAGAVAALNAGSFYAQIVRPWWAPPASVFGPVWTVLYAMMGVAAWLVWREG' A
#
# COMPACT_ATOMS: atom_id res chain seq x y z
N MET A 1 27.04 8.28 8.33
CA MET A 1 25.62 8.09 8.67
C MET A 1 25.18 9.23 9.57
N THR A 2 24.61 10.28 8.99
CA THR A 2 24.03 11.41 9.72
C THR A 2 22.83 10.92 10.51
N GLN A 3 22.96 10.77 11.83
CA GLN A 3 21.87 10.32 12.69
C GLN A 3 20.73 11.36 12.69
N MET A 4 19.65 11.08 11.96
CA MET A 4 18.43 11.90 12.00
C MET A 4 17.78 11.81 13.39
N SER A 5 17.24 12.93 13.90
CA SER A 5 16.50 12.90 15.16
C SER A 5 15.26 12.01 15.08
N LYS A 6 14.84 11.43 16.22
CA LYS A 6 13.64 10.57 16.31
C LYS A 6 12.40 11.25 15.72
N GLN A 7 12.24 12.56 15.96
CA GLN A 7 11.13 13.34 15.42
C GLN A 7 11.14 13.38 13.88
N LYS A 8 12.29 13.65 13.26
CA LYS A 8 12.41 13.64 11.79
C LYS A 8 12.14 12.25 11.21
N GLN A 9 12.58 11.19 11.88
CA GLN A 9 12.32 9.82 11.46
C GLN A 9 10.83 9.48 11.49
N ILE A 10 10.12 9.83 12.58
CA ILE A 10 8.68 9.60 12.72
C ILE A 10 7.90 10.41 11.67
N LEU A 11 8.21 11.70 11.52
CA LEU A 11 7.57 12.56 10.51
C LEU A 11 7.80 12.03 9.09
N GLY A 12 9.02 11.59 8.78
CA GLY A 12 9.33 10.96 7.50
C GLY A 12 8.53 9.68 7.27
N LEU A 13 8.45 8.79 8.27
CA LEU A 13 7.68 7.54 8.17
C LEU A 13 6.20 7.83 7.91
N LEU A 14 5.60 8.75 8.68
CA LEU A 14 4.21 9.16 8.49
C LEU A 14 3.99 9.81 7.12
N GLY A 15 4.94 10.61 6.64
CA GLY A 15 4.87 11.22 5.31
C GLY A 15 4.89 10.19 4.18
N TRP A 16 5.82 9.23 4.23
CA TRP A 16 5.93 8.19 3.21
C TRP A 16 4.78 7.19 3.24
N LEU A 17 4.31 6.80 4.44
CA LEU A 17 3.09 6.00 4.59
C LEU A 17 1.87 6.76 4.06
N GLY A 18 1.73 8.04 4.42
CA GLY A 18 0.63 8.89 3.95
C GLY A 18 0.61 8.98 2.42
N LEU A 19 1.76 9.16 1.78
CA LEU A 19 1.88 9.18 0.32
C LEU A 19 1.48 7.83 -0.31
N ALA A 20 1.99 6.72 0.23
CA ALA A 20 1.67 5.38 -0.27
C ALA A 20 0.17 5.08 -0.13
N PHE A 21 -0.44 5.40 1.00
CA PHE A 21 -1.87 5.20 1.21
C PHE A 21 -2.75 6.18 0.41
N ALA A 22 -2.27 7.38 0.11
CA ALA A 22 -2.96 8.28 -0.82
C ALA A 22 -3.02 7.68 -2.23
N ALA A 23 -1.93 7.09 -2.71
CA ALA A 23 -1.91 6.34 -3.97
C ALA A 23 -2.85 5.12 -3.92
N SER A 24 -2.84 4.37 -2.81
CA SER A 24 -3.78 3.26 -2.59
C SER A 24 -5.24 3.72 -2.65
N ALA A 25 -5.58 4.86 -2.06
CA ALA A 25 -6.94 5.39 -2.05
C ALA A 25 -7.39 5.80 -3.46
N ALA A 26 -6.52 6.47 -4.22
CA ALA A 26 -6.79 6.79 -5.62
C ALA A 26 -7.04 5.53 -6.46
N GLY A 27 -6.20 4.50 -6.28
CA GLY A 27 -6.39 3.20 -6.92
C GLY A 27 -7.70 2.51 -6.53
N ALA A 28 -8.08 2.57 -5.25
CA ALA A 28 -9.35 2.01 -4.77
C ALA A 28 -10.56 2.70 -5.38
N VAL A 29 -10.54 4.03 -5.51
CA VAL A 29 -11.59 4.80 -6.18
C VAL A 29 -11.66 4.45 -7.68
N ALA A 30 -10.52 4.28 -8.34
CA ALA A 30 -10.49 3.83 -9.73
C ALA A 30 -11.02 2.39 -9.91
N ALA A 31 -10.94 1.56 -8.86
CA ALA A 31 -11.28 0.14 -8.88
C ALA A 31 -12.65 -0.20 -8.26
N LEU A 32 -13.56 0.76 -8.09
CA LEU A 32 -14.86 0.53 -7.43
C LEU A 32 -15.67 -0.66 -8.02
N ASN A 33 -15.60 -0.86 -9.33
CA ASN A 33 -16.30 -1.95 -10.03
C ASN A 33 -15.47 -3.25 -10.18
N ALA A 34 -14.26 -3.31 -9.62
CA ALA A 34 -13.38 -4.47 -9.79
C ALA A 34 -13.97 -5.74 -9.15
N GLY A 35 -14.69 -5.62 -8.03
CA GLY A 35 -15.33 -6.75 -7.38
C GLY A 35 -16.46 -7.38 -8.19
N SER A 36 -17.32 -6.56 -8.81
CA SER A 36 -18.40 -7.04 -9.66
C SER A 36 -17.88 -7.64 -10.96
N PHE A 37 -16.81 -7.07 -11.52
CA PHE A 37 -16.08 -7.64 -12.65
C PHE A 37 -15.44 -9.00 -12.30
N TYR A 38 -14.77 -9.10 -11.14
CA TYR A 38 -14.15 -10.35 -10.68
C TYR A 38 -15.16 -11.47 -10.46
N ALA A 39 -16.41 -11.14 -10.11
CA ALA A 39 -17.48 -12.12 -9.96
C ALA A 39 -17.97 -12.70 -11.29
N GLN A 40 -17.79 -11.99 -12.41
CA GLN A 40 -18.29 -12.38 -13.73
C GLN A 40 -17.32 -13.27 -14.51
N ILE A 41 -16.05 -13.29 -14.14
CA ILE A 41 -15.04 -14.11 -14.82
C ILE A 41 -15.09 -15.56 -14.36
N VAL A 42 -14.86 -16.49 -15.30
CA VAL A 42 -14.62 -17.90 -14.98
C VAL A 42 -13.27 -18.00 -14.28
N ARG A 43 -13.30 -18.44 -13.03
CA ARG A 43 -12.10 -18.52 -12.16
C ARG A 43 -11.68 -19.97 -12.00
N PRO A 44 -10.37 -20.26 -11.99
CA PRO A 44 -9.90 -21.58 -11.57
C PRO A 44 -10.20 -21.79 -10.08
N TRP A 45 -10.23 -23.05 -9.66
CA TRP A 45 -10.57 -23.44 -8.28
C TRP A 45 -9.64 -22.86 -7.21
N TRP A 46 -8.41 -22.48 -7.58
CA TRP A 46 -7.40 -21.92 -6.67
C TRP A 46 -7.44 -20.38 -6.58
N ALA A 47 -8.30 -19.71 -7.36
CA ALA A 47 -8.35 -18.25 -7.37
C ALA A 47 -8.79 -17.72 -6.00
N PRO A 48 -8.13 -16.67 -5.47
CA PRO A 48 -8.44 -16.16 -4.14
C PRO A 48 -9.84 -15.52 -4.07
N PRO A 49 -10.50 -15.54 -2.90
CA PRO A 49 -11.70 -14.75 -2.67
C PRO A 49 -11.43 -13.25 -2.85
N ALA A 50 -12.42 -12.50 -3.36
CA ALA A 50 -12.26 -11.06 -3.62
C ALA A 50 -11.92 -10.24 -2.36
N SER A 51 -12.36 -10.71 -1.19
CA SER A 51 -12.09 -10.08 0.10
C SER A 51 -10.59 -10.06 0.47
N VAL A 52 -9.77 -10.93 -0.12
CA VAL A 52 -8.33 -11.02 0.16
C VAL A 52 -7.55 -9.89 -0.52
N PHE A 53 -8.05 -9.32 -1.62
CA PHE A 53 -7.36 -8.25 -2.33
C PHE A 53 -7.13 -7.02 -1.44
N GLY A 54 -8.11 -6.62 -0.63
CA GLY A 54 -8.00 -5.48 0.28
C GLY A 54 -6.80 -5.61 1.24
N PRO A 55 -6.79 -6.64 2.12
CA PRO A 55 -5.67 -6.87 3.04
C PRO A 55 -4.31 -6.98 2.35
N VAL A 56 -4.22 -7.69 1.21
CA VAL A 56 -2.95 -7.83 0.48
C VAL A 56 -2.46 -6.47 0.00
N TRP A 57 -3.31 -5.67 -0.62
CA TRP A 57 -2.92 -4.33 -1.07
C TRP A 57 -2.54 -3.42 0.10
N THR A 58 -3.26 -3.47 1.22
CA THR A 58 -2.90 -2.71 2.43
C THR A 58 -1.48 -3.05 2.90
N VAL A 59 -1.14 -4.35 2.98
CA VAL A 59 0.20 -4.79 3.37
C VAL A 59 1.25 -4.30 2.38
N LEU A 60 0.99 -4.44 1.07
CA LEU A 60 1.91 -4.00 0.03
C LEU A 60 2.16 -2.49 0.11
N TYR A 61 1.13 -1.66 0.26
CA TYR A 61 1.29 -0.20 0.38
C TYR A 61 1.99 0.22 1.67
N ALA A 62 1.74 -0.48 2.78
CA ALA A 62 2.50 -0.26 4.01
C ALA A 62 3.98 -0.59 3.82
N MET A 63 4.29 -1.73 3.19
CA MET A 63 5.67 -2.14 2.89
C MET A 63 6.37 -1.15 1.95
N MET A 64 5.68 -0.66 0.92
CA MET A 64 6.22 0.35 0.00
C MET A 64 6.53 1.66 0.72
N GLY A 65 5.63 2.14 1.58
CA GLY A 65 5.87 3.35 2.39
C GLY A 65 7.04 3.19 3.37
N VAL A 66 7.16 2.02 4.03
CA VAL A 66 8.31 1.71 4.89
C VAL A 66 9.60 1.65 4.08
N ALA A 67 9.61 1.01 2.92
CA ALA A 67 10.79 0.92 2.05
C ALA A 67 11.26 2.31 1.59
N ALA A 68 10.34 3.16 1.14
CA ALA A 68 10.66 4.54 0.73
C ALA A 68 11.24 5.35 1.91
N TRP A 69 10.69 5.19 3.11
CA TRP A 69 11.22 5.81 4.32
C TRP A 69 12.62 5.31 4.69
N LEU A 70 12.88 4.01 4.57
CA LEU A 70 14.19 3.40 4.83
C LEU A 70 15.27 3.97 3.89
N VAL A 71 14.95 4.11 2.60
CA VAL A 71 15.87 4.73 1.62
C VAL A 71 16.06 6.21 1.93
N TRP A 72 14.99 6.95 2.22
CA TRP A 72 15.06 8.38 2.53
C TRP A 72 15.91 8.71 3.76
N ARG A 73 15.87 7.87 4.80
CA ARG A 73 16.64 8.11 6.05
C ARG A 73 18.13 7.76 5.94
N GLU A 74 18.52 7.05 4.89
CA GLU A 74 19.93 6.70 4.61
C GLU A 74 20.65 7.79 3.79
N GLY A 75 19.90 8.64 3.08
CA GLY A 75 20.40 9.85 2.42
C GLY A 75 20.59 11.00 3.40
#